data_AF-A0A397UNG9-F1
#
_entry.id   AF-A0A397UNG9-F1
#
_cell.length_a   1.000
_cell.length_b   1.000
_cell.length_c   1.000
_cell.angle_alpha   90.00
_cell.angle_beta   90.00
_cell.angle_gamma   90.00
#
_symmetry.space_group_name_H-M   'P 1'
#
loop_
_entity.id
_entity.type
_entity.pdbx_description
1 polymer ?
#
loop_
_entity_poly.entity_id
_entity_poly.type
_entity_poly.pdbx_seq_one_letter_code
_entity_poly.pdbx_strand_id
1 'polypeptide(L)'
;MQGPHIFEMEKTVTTTKTFNWDYSFSIGIETKFKAGVPLIAENETTVKVETGFTVGGSQSDSDTTKFRQTFTVNAQPKTITRAMVTVMMVKADTPYSATVSRVLTDSKGNRTEYTYEIYGIFEGTNAFNINCVMDEFPLKE
;
A
#
# COMPACT_ATOMS: atom_id res chain seq x y z
N MET A 1 23.89 12.91 35.47
CA MET A 1 23.53 12.91 34.04
C MET A 1 22.52 11.79 33.85
N GLN A 2 21.29 12.13 33.44
CA GLN A 2 20.30 11.11 33.08
C GLN A 2 20.74 10.53 31.73
N GLY A 3 20.94 9.22 31.65
CA GLY A 3 21.44 8.56 30.45
C GLY A 3 20.43 8.62 29.29
N PRO A 4 20.86 8.27 28.07
CA PRO A 4 19.97 8.23 26.91
C PRO A 4 18.75 7.34 27.19
N HIS A 5 17.56 7.88 26.96
CA HIS A 5 16.32 7.11 27.02
C HIS A 5 16.08 6.44 25.67
N ILE A 6 15.70 5.16 25.67
CA ILE A 6 15.31 4.44 24.45
C ILE A 6 13.79 4.51 24.35
N PHE A 7 13.31 5.09 23.26
CA PHE A 7 11.91 5.08 22.88
C PHE A 7 11.71 4.07 21.75
N GLU A 8 11.06 2.96 22.07
CA GLU A 8 10.69 1.95 21.07
C GLU A 8 9.29 2.23 20.52
N MET A 9 9.17 2.22 19.21
CA MET A 9 7.90 2.40 18.51
C MET A 9 7.58 1.15 17.71
N GLU A 10 6.34 0.68 17.87
CA GLU A 10 5.74 -0.31 17.01
C GLU A 10 4.38 0.21 16.55
N LYS A 11 4.19 0.31 15.23
CA LYS A 11 2.92 0.75 14.63
C LYS A 11 2.59 -0.10 13.42
N THR A 12 1.41 -0.68 13.43
CA THR A 12 0.82 -1.35 12.26
C THR A 12 -0.15 -0.39 11.59
N VAL A 13 -0.04 -0.26 10.27
CA VAL A 13 -0.94 0.53 9.41
C VAL A 13 -1.49 -0.38 8.33
N THR A 14 -2.78 -0.23 8.03
CA THR A 14 -3.44 -0.93 6.92
C THR A 14 -3.24 -0.13 5.64
N THR A 15 -2.73 -0.79 4.61
CA THR A 15 -2.60 -0.26 3.25
C THR A 15 -3.62 -0.97 2.35
N THR A 16 -4.05 -0.31 1.29
CA THR A 16 -5.10 -0.82 0.40
C THR A 16 -4.64 -0.80 -1.05
N LYS A 17 -5.13 -1.77 -1.83
CA LYS A 17 -4.94 -1.86 -3.28
C LYS A 17 -6.28 -2.18 -3.91
N THR A 18 -6.86 -1.24 -4.65
CA THR A 18 -8.17 -1.42 -5.29
C THR A 18 -8.04 -1.19 -6.79
N PHE A 19 -8.45 -2.19 -7.58
CA PHE A 19 -8.56 -2.05 -9.04
C PHE A 19 -10.01 -1.84 -9.41
N ASN A 20 -10.32 -0.70 -10.04
CA ASN A 20 -11.65 -0.40 -10.57
C ASN A 20 -11.60 -0.41 -12.12
N TRP A 21 -12.53 -1.12 -12.76
CA TRP A 21 -12.65 -1.18 -14.22
C TRP A 21 -14.12 -1.16 -14.67
N ASP A 22 -14.37 -0.88 -15.95
CA ASP A 22 -15.73 -0.77 -16.50
C ASP A 22 -16.50 -2.10 -16.47
N TYR A 23 -17.75 -2.02 -15.98
CA TYR A 23 -18.67 -3.15 -15.75
C TYR A 23 -19.06 -3.95 -17.00
N SER A 24 -18.78 -3.47 -18.22
CA SER A 24 -19.11 -4.19 -19.45
C SER A 24 -18.32 -5.50 -19.61
N PHE A 25 -17.24 -5.67 -18.84
CA PHE A 25 -16.46 -6.90 -18.80
C PHE A 25 -16.75 -7.70 -17.51
N SER A 26 -17.71 -8.62 -17.56
CA SER A 26 -17.95 -9.57 -16.47
C SER A 26 -16.85 -10.65 -16.46
N ILE A 27 -15.91 -10.49 -15.52
CA ILE A 27 -14.82 -11.43 -15.29
C ILE A 27 -15.42 -12.75 -14.75
N GLY A 28 -15.50 -13.76 -15.61
CA GLY A 28 -15.92 -15.11 -15.22
C GLY A 28 -14.88 -15.84 -14.36
N ILE A 29 -15.29 -16.97 -13.78
CA ILE A 29 -14.59 -17.74 -12.73
C ILE A 29 -13.16 -18.20 -13.14
N GLU A 30 -12.82 -18.24 -14.42
CA GLU A 30 -11.49 -18.67 -14.93
C GLU A 30 -10.75 -17.59 -15.74
N THR A 31 -10.78 -16.35 -15.27
CA THR A 31 -10.10 -15.26 -15.95
C THR A 31 -8.71 -15.03 -15.35
N LYS A 32 -7.68 -14.98 -16.20
CA LYS A 32 -6.32 -14.58 -15.77
C LYS A 32 -6.16 -13.08 -15.97
N PHE A 33 -5.82 -12.39 -14.89
CA PHE A 33 -5.58 -10.95 -14.87
C PHE A 33 -4.10 -10.64 -14.60
N LYS A 34 -3.52 -9.77 -15.43
CA LYS A 34 -2.17 -9.22 -15.25
C LYS A 34 -2.24 -7.70 -15.30
N ALA A 35 -1.82 -7.04 -14.22
CA ALA A 35 -1.76 -5.58 -14.16
C ALA A 35 -0.45 -5.09 -13.56
N GLY A 36 -0.02 -3.92 -14.01
CA GLY A 36 1.01 -3.14 -13.33
C GLY A 36 0.40 -2.40 -12.14
N VAL A 37 1.00 -2.55 -10.97
CA VAL A 37 0.59 -1.91 -9.72
C VAL A 37 1.64 -0.87 -9.37
N PRO A 38 1.26 0.41 -9.25
CA PRO A 38 2.18 1.44 -8.81
C PRO A 38 2.50 1.23 -7.32
N LEU A 39 3.76 0.98 -7.02
CA LEU A 39 4.30 1.06 -5.68
C LEU A 39 4.82 2.47 -5.48
N ILE A 40 4.20 3.22 -4.57
CA ILE A 40 4.62 4.57 -4.24
C ILE A 40 5.47 4.49 -2.99
N ALA A 41 6.76 4.75 -3.14
CA ALA A 41 7.70 4.88 -2.04
C ALA A 41 8.21 6.32 -1.95
N GLU A 42 8.86 6.63 -0.83
CA GLU A 42 9.42 7.93 -0.42
C GLU A 42 9.72 8.94 -1.54
N ASN A 43 10.45 8.52 -2.57
CA ASN A 43 10.88 9.39 -3.68
C ASN A 43 10.71 8.75 -5.05
N GLU A 44 10.04 7.59 -5.15
CA GLU A 44 9.96 6.82 -6.40
C GLU A 44 8.57 6.19 -6.57
N THR A 45 8.01 6.36 -7.77
CA THR A 45 6.87 5.57 -8.23
C THR A 45 7.42 4.45 -9.10
N THR A 46 7.38 3.23 -8.58
CA THR A 46 7.87 2.05 -9.30
C THR A 46 6.69 1.18 -9.67
N VAL A 47 6.60 0.77 -10.93
CA VAL A 47 5.55 -0.16 -11.38
C VAL A 47 6.02 -1.59 -11.11
N LYS A 48 5.33 -2.31 -10.23
CA LYS A 48 5.49 -3.76 -10.07
C LYS A 48 4.37 -4.47 -10.80
N VAL A 49 4.70 -5.43 -11.66
CA VAL A 49 3.67 -6.26 -12.32
C VAL A 49 3.20 -7.30 -11.31
N GLU A 50 1.94 -7.23 -10.88
CA GLU A 50 1.31 -8.26 -10.06
C GLU A 50 0.53 -9.22 -10.97
N THR A 51 0.79 -10.52 -10.80
CA THR A 51 0.13 -11.58 -11.57
C THR A 51 -0.61 -12.51 -10.61
N GLY A 52 -1.94 -12.53 -10.68
CA GLY A 52 -2.76 -13.47 -9.91
C GLY A 52 -3.88 -12.80 -9.14
N PHE A 53 -4.90 -12.34 -9.85
CA PHE A 53 -6.14 -11.84 -9.24
C PHE A 53 -7.32 -12.68 -9.71
N THR A 54 -8.24 -12.98 -8.78
CA THR A 54 -9.45 -13.77 -9.05
C THR A 54 -10.69 -12.92 -8.70
N VAL A 55 -11.45 -12.57 -9.75
CA VAL A 55 -12.89 -12.14 -9.78
C VAL A 55 -13.28 -10.74 -9.23
N GLY A 56 -13.92 -9.93 -10.11
CA GLY A 56 -15.20 -9.22 -9.85
C GLY A 56 -15.23 -7.74 -9.38
N GLY A 57 -15.55 -6.80 -10.30
CA GLY A 57 -16.13 -5.46 -10.06
C GLY A 57 -15.21 -4.38 -9.46
N SER A 58 -14.59 -4.72 -8.35
CA SER A 58 -13.50 -3.99 -7.73
C SER A 58 -12.79 -4.96 -6.81
N GLN A 59 -11.52 -5.25 -7.04
CA GLN A 59 -10.77 -6.12 -6.15
C GLN A 59 -9.96 -5.24 -5.20
N SER A 60 -10.42 -5.13 -3.96
CA SER A 60 -9.68 -4.52 -2.86
C SER A 60 -8.91 -5.59 -2.10
N ASP A 61 -7.58 -5.49 -2.11
CA ASP A 61 -6.74 -6.21 -1.16
C ASP A 61 -6.28 -5.24 -0.07
N SER A 62 -6.17 -5.74 1.15
CA SER A 62 -5.68 -4.96 2.29
C SER A 62 -4.45 -5.62 2.87
N ASP A 63 -3.32 -4.93 2.75
CA ASP A 63 -2.06 -5.36 3.34
C ASP A 63 -1.84 -4.65 4.67
N THR A 64 -0.98 -5.23 5.52
CA THR A 64 -0.54 -4.55 6.75
C THR A 64 0.93 -4.23 6.65
N THR A 65 1.27 -2.97 6.87
CA THR A 65 2.66 -2.52 6.98
C THR A 65 2.98 -2.27 8.44
N LYS A 66 3.98 -2.99 8.94
CA LYS A 66 4.45 -2.88 10.32
C LYS A 66 5.73 -2.07 10.37
N PHE A 67 5.68 -0.96 11.09
CA PHE A 67 6.85 -0.13 11.42
C PHE A 67 7.36 -0.52 12.80
N ARG A 68 8.67 -0.77 12.89
CA ARG A 68 9.35 -0.98 14.17
C ARG A 68 10.67 -0.21 14.15
N GLN A 69 10.82 0.74 15.05
CA GLN A 69 12.03 1.57 15.14
C GLN A 69 12.31 1.98 16.59
N THR A 70 13.58 2.19 16.87
CA THR A 70 14.06 2.71 18.16
C THR A 70 14.63 4.11 17.98
N PHE A 71 14.32 5.00 18.90
CA PHE A 71 14.81 6.36 18.93
C PHE A 71 15.51 6.64 20.25
N THR A 72 16.70 7.22 20.19
CA THR A 72 17.41 7.68 21.37
C THR A 72 16.95 9.09 21.73
N VAL A 73 16.29 9.25 22.87
CA VAL A 73 15.80 10.53 23.39
C VAL A 73 16.74 11.01 24.48
N ASN A 74 17.36 12.17 24.26
CA ASN A 74 18.21 12.83 25.23
C ASN A 74 17.48 14.08 25.74
N ALA A 75 17.19 14.12 27.03
CA ALA A 75 16.67 15.31 27.70
C ALA A 75 17.81 16.06 28.38
N GLN A 76 17.88 17.37 28.18
CA GLN A 76 18.82 18.21 28.92
C GLN A 76 18.39 18.35 30.39
N PRO A 77 19.29 18.78 31.29
CA PRO A 77 18.93 19.05 32.67
C PRO A 77 17.80 20.10 32.76
N LYS A 78 16.81 19.85 33.63
CA LYS A 78 15.64 20.72 33.85
C LYS A 78 14.75 20.93 32.61
N THR A 79 14.75 19.99 31.67
CA THR A 79 13.83 19.99 30.53
C THR A 79 13.02 18.70 30.44
N ILE A 80 11.95 18.76 29.66
CA ILE A 80 11.12 17.64 29.25
C ILE A 80 11.22 17.55 27.73
N THR A 81 11.70 16.43 27.22
CA THR A 81 11.70 16.15 25.78
C THR A 81 10.46 15.35 25.41
N ARG A 82 9.68 15.85 24.46
CA ARG A 82 8.55 15.15 23.84
C ARG A 82 9.00 14.59 22.50
N ALA A 83 9.09 13.26 22.41
CA ALA A 83 9.29 12.56 21.14
C ALA A 83 7.92 12.31 20.48
N MET A 84 7.72 12.83 19.28
CA MET A 84 6.54 12.64 18.46
C MET A 84 6.91 11.87 17.19
N VAL A 85 6.46 10.62 17.10
CA VAL A 85 6.69 9.78 15.92
C VAL A 85 5.52 9.91 14.95
N THR A 86 5.84 10.16 13.70
CA THR A 86 4.90 10.34 12.59
C THR A 86 5.22 9.32 11.49
N VAL A 87 4.17 8.87 10.81
CA VAL A 87 4.26 8.04 9.61
C VAL A 87 3.43 8.75 8.55
N MET A 88 3.97 8.91 7.35
CA MET A 88 3.23 9.50 6.24
C MET A 88 2.35 8.46 5.59
N MET A 89 1.10 8.83 5.32
CA MET A 89 0.16 8.03 4.54
C MET A 89 -0.19 8.76 3.26
N VAL A 90 -0.18 8.05 2.14
CA VAL A 90 -0.51 8.58 0.83
C VAL A 90 -1.64 7.76 0.23
N LYS A 91 -2.67 8.44 -0.29
CA LYS A 91 -3.64 7.87 -1.23
C LYS A 91 -3.20 8.24 -2.64
N ALA A 92 -3.24 7.30 -3.56
CA ALA A 92 -2.98 7.55 -4.96
C ALA A 92 -3.99 6.86 -5.86
N ASP A 93 -4.48 7.65 -6.81
CA ASP A 93 -5.45 7.23 -7.81
C ASP A 93 -4.72 7.30 -9.16
N THR A 94 -4.33 6.15 -9.70
CA THR A 94 -3.45 6.04 -10.89
C THR A 94 -4.15 5.28 -12.01
N PRO A 95 -4.27 5.85 -13.22
CA PRO A 95 -4.78 5.12 -14.37
C PRO A 95 -3.89 3.91 -14.71
N TYR A 96 -4.49 2.77 -15.03
CA TYR A 96 -3.77 1.57 -15.47
C TYR A 96 -4.39 0.97 -16.74
N SER A 97 -3.59 0.19 -17.46
CA SER A 97 -4.06 -0.78 -18.46
C SER A 97 -3.73 -2.20 -17.99
N ALA A 98 -4.61 -3.15 -18.32
CA ALA A 98 -4.41 -4.55 -17.99
C ALA A 98 -4.81 -5.45 -19.16
N THR A 99 -4.09 -6.56 -19.30
CA THR A 99 -4.42 -7.60 -20.27
C THR A 99 -5.17 -8.73 -19.56
N VAL A 100 -6.34 -9.07 -20.10
CA VAL A 100 -7.25 -10.05 -19.52
C VAL A 100 -7.47 -11.18 -20.50
N SER A 101 -7.16 -12.40 -20.10
CA SER A 101 -7.35 -13.60 -20.94
C SER A 101 -8.44 -14.48 -20.35
N ARG A 102 -9.42 -14.83 -21.19
CA ARG A 102 -10.56 -15.69 -20.85
C ARG A 102 -10.56 -16.92 -21.74
N VAL A 103 -10.66 -18.09 -21.12
CA VAL A 103 -10.83 -19.36 -21.84
C VAL A 103 -12.31 -19.74 -21.82
N LEU A 104 -12.90 -19.92 -22.99
CA LEU A 104 -14.24 -20.47 -23.15
C LEU A 104 -14.15 -21.91 -23.62
N THR A 105 -14.91 -22.79 -22.99
CA THR A 105 -15.03 -24.20 -23.39
C THR A 105 -16.40 -24.40 -24.02
N ASP A 106 -16.44 -24.88 -25.27
CA ASP A 106 -17.70 -25.21 -25.94
C ASP A 106 -18.30 -26.53 -25.44
N SER A 107 -19.51 -26.87 -25.90
CA SER A 107 -20.19 -28.13 -25.53
C SER A 107 -19.49 -29.40 -26.03
N LYS A 108 -18.48 -29.27 -26.89
CA LYS A 108 -17.63 -30.36 -27.40
C LYS A 108 -16.29 -30.44 -26.67
N GLY A 109 -16.05 -29.58 -25.67
CA GLY A 109 -14.81 -29.52 -24.91
C GLY A 109 -13.68 -28.73 -25.58
N ASN A 110 -13.94 -28.05 -26.71
CA ASN A 110 -12.94 -27.21 -27.35
C ASN A 110 -12.72 -25.94 -26.54
N ARG A 111 -11.46 -25.62 -26.26
CA ARG A 111 -11.06 -24.43 -25.50
C ARG A 111 -10.64 -23.34 -26.48
N THR A 112 -11.26 -22.17 -26.37
CA THR A 112 -10.90 -20.96 -27.13
C THR A 112 -10.47 -19.88 -26.15
N GLU A 113 -9.30 -19.30 -26.37
CA GLU A 113 -8.78 -18.20 -25.56
C GLU A 113 -9.08 -16.85 -26.23
N TYR A 114 -9.64 -15.93 -25.47
CA TYR A 114 -9.91 -14.55 -25.87
C TYR A 114 -9.08 -13.62 -24.98
N THR A 115 -8.40 -12.66 -25.59
CA THR A 115 -7.60 -11.66 -24.87
C THR A 115 -8.16 -10.27 -25.13
N TYR A 116 -8.29 -9.50 -24.06
CA TYR A 116 -8.84 -8.15 -24.05
C TYR A 116 -7.89 -7.22 -23.32
N GLU A 117 -7.80 -5.98 -23.77
CA GLU A 117 -7.18 -4.92 -23.01
C GLU A 117 -8.28 -4.16 -22.28
N ILE A 118 -8.10 -3.93 -20.98
CA ILE A 118 -9.00 -3.13 -20.17
C ILE A 118 -8.24 -1.96 -19.57
N TYR A 119 -8.98 -0.89 -19.32
CA TYR A 119 -8.48 0.33 -18.69
C TYR A 119 -9.25 0.55 -17.38
N GLY A 120 -8.58 1.16 -16.41
CA GLY A 120 -9.19 1.38 -15.11
C GLY A 120 -8.41 2.38 -14.26
N ILE A 121 -8.92 2.61 -13.05
CA ILE A 121 -8.24 3.40 -12.03
C ILE A 121 -7.83 2.46 -10.90
N PHE A 122 -6.54 2.48 -10.58
CA PHE A 122 -6.00 1.88 -9.38
C PHE A 122 -6.07 2.90 -8.25
N GLU A 123 -6.73 2.55 -7.16
CA GLU A 123 -6.74 3.33 -5.92
C GLU A 123 -5.94 2.59 -4.85
N GLY A 124 -4.83 3.18 -4.42
CA GLY A 124 -3.96 2.61 -3.41
C GLY A 124 -3.80 3.53 -2.20
N THR A 125 -3.72 2.96 -1.01
CA THR A 125 -3.16 3.67 0.15
C THR A 125 -1.83 3.03 0.54
N ASN A 126 -0.81 3.84 0.77
CA ASN A 126 0.50 3.39 1.21
C ASN A 126 0.96 4.18 2.44
N ALA A 127 1.86 3.60 3.22
CA ALA A 127 2.46 4.22 4.39
C ALA A 127 3.98 4.14 4.31
N PHE A 128 4.67 5.25 4.55
CA PHE A 128 6.14 5.36 4.48
C PHE A 128 6.66 6.56 5.32
N ASN A 129 7.96 6.84 5.30
CA ASN A 129 8.67 7.84 6.12
C ASN A 129 8.22 7.83 7.59
N ILE A 130 8.74 6.88 8.35
CA ILE A 130 8.71 7.00 9.79
C ILE A 130 9.71 8.09 10.21
N ASN A 131 9.22 9.13 10.89
CA ASN A 131 10.04 10.24 11.38
C ASN A 131 9.73 10.53 12.84
N CYS A 132 10.74 10.88 13.62
CA CYS A 132 10.60 11.28 15.02
C CYS A 132 11.04 12.74 15.18
N VAL A 133 10.10 13.60 15.55
CA VAL A 133 10.37 15.00 15.91
C VAL A 133 10.47 15.08 17.43
N MET A 134 11.52 15.72 17.93
CA MET A 134 11.74 15.89 19.36
C MET A 134 11.66 17.37 19.71
N ASP A 135 10.68 17.72 20.55
CA ASP A 135 10.53 19.06 21.09
C ASP A 135 10.99 19.08 22.54
N GLU A 136 11.70 20.13 22.95
CA GLU A 136 12.18 20.28 24.32
C GLU A 136 11.48 21.45 25.02
N PHE A 137 11.00 21.20 26.24
CA PHE A 137 10.28 22.17 27.05
C PHE A 137 10.98 22.35 28.39
N PRO A 138 11.04 23.57 28.95
CA PRO A 138 11.54 23.75 30.31
C PRO A 138 10.59 23.08 31.32
N LEU A 139 11.13 22.45 32.36
CA LEU A 139 10.32 22.08 33.53
C LEU A 139 9.80 23.37 34.17
N LYS A 140 8.48 23.51 34.26
CA LYS A 140 7.86 24.57 35.06
C LYS A 140 8.21 24.30 36.53
N GLU A 141 8.72 25.32 37.21
CA GLU A 141 8.96 25.32 38.65
C GLU A 141 7.65 25.22 39.45
#